data_AF-A0AA51R5P3-F1
#
_entry.id   AF-A0AA51R5P3-F1
#
_cell.length_a   1.000
_cell.length_b   1.000
_cell.length_c   1.000
_cell.angle_alpha   90.00
_cell.angle_beta   90.00
_cell.angle_gamma   90.00
#
_symmetry.space_group_name_H-M   'P 1'
#
loop_
_entity.id
_entity.type
_entity.pdbx_description
1 polymer ?
#
loop_
_entity_poly.entity_id
_entity_poly.type
_entity_poly.pdbx_seq_one_letter_code
_entity_poly.pdbx_strand_id
1 'polypeptide(L)'
;MSKKHPVIAVTGSSGAGTTFVKRAFEHIFFREKITAAVVEGDSFHSVTRTEFKQRSAVETNFSHFGPTANDFHALEALFKSYGETGSGKKRYYLHNDAEATHHNKRLADMGVTCSAGSGEFTPWEDTEANTDILFYEGLHGLVKDTSADKKYGGYDVAKYVDLGIGVVPSVNLEWIQKISRDHAERGYSPEATVDTIMRRMPDYINHITPQFSRTHINFQRVPTVDTSNPFIARDIPTADESFVIIRFADPKAFNVDFPFLLSMIHDSFMSRRNSIVVPGGKMVLAMELILNPIIHDMIETKKKV
;
A
#
# COMPACT_ATOMS: atom_id res chain seq x y z
N MET A 1 -2.51 3.28 19.48
CA MET A 1 -3.80 3.35 18.77
C MET A 1 -4.46 4.67 19.15
N SER A 2 -4.49 5.64 18.23
CA SER A 2 -5.07 6.95 18.50
C SER A 2 -6.57 6.90 18.26
N LYS A 3 -7.35 7.04 19.34
CA LYS A 3 -8.82 7.12 19.21
C LYS A 3 -9.28 8.42 18.54
N LYS A 4 -8.49 9.49 18.65
CA LYS A 4 -8.86 10.83 18.18
C LYS A 4 -8.43 11.10 16.73
N HIS A 5 -7.29 10.54 16.33
CA HIS A 5 -6.70 10.73 15.01
C HIS A 5 -6.25 9.38 14.43
N PRO A 6 -7.20 8.55 14.00
CA PRO A 6 -6.88 7.19 13.58
C PRO A 6 -6.05 7.16 12.30
N VAL A 7 -5.13 6.20 12.23
CA VAL A 7 -4.28 5.93 11.08
C VAL A 7 -4.68 4.60 10.43
N ILE A 8 -5.07 4.66 9.16
CA ILE A 8 -5.32 3.48 8.32
C ILE A 8 -4.14 3.32 7.36
N ALA A 9 -3.54 2.14 7.34
CA ALA A 9 -2.41 1.84 6.46
C ALA A 9 -2.72 0.62 5.59
N VAL A 10 -2.75 0.83 4.27
CA VAL A 10 -2.74 -0.22 3.26
C VAL A 10 -1.30 -0.47 2.86
N THR A 11 -0.82 -1.69 3.07
CA THR A 11 0.49 -2.14 2.61
C THR A 11 0.35 -3.26 1.57
N GLY A 12 1.12 -3.19 0.48
CA GLY A 12 1.00 -4.16 -0.59
C GLY A 12 1.99 -3.92 -1.71
N SER A 13 2.29 -4.93 -2.52
CA SER A 13 3.17 -4.75 -3.68
C SER A 13 2.45 -3.99 -4.80
N SER A 14 3.15 -3.06 -5.44
CA SER A 14 2.63 -2.29 -6.57
C SER A 14 2.07 -3.23 -7.65
N GLY A 15 0.81 -3.07 -8.03
CA GLY A 15 0.11 -3.93 -9.00
C GLY A 15 -0.86 -4.96 -8.40
N ALA A 16 -0.83 -5.18 -7.07
CA ALA A 16 -1.72 -6.11 -6.37
C ALA A 16 -3.23 -5.79 -6.43
N GLY A 17 -3.59 -4.62 -6.99
CA GLY A 17 -4.94 -4.09 -7.01
C GLY A 17 -5.08 -2.72 -6.36
N THR A 18 -4.03 -1.89 -6.32
CA THR A 18 -4.05 -0.52 -5.78
C THR A 18 -5.25 0.30 -6.28
N THR A 19 -5.60 0.18 -7.57
CA THR A 19 -6.82 0.78 -8.13
C THR A 19 -8.13 0.29 -7.48
N PHE A 20 -8.23 -0.99 -7.13
CA PHE A 20 -9.39 -1.55 -6.43
C PHE A 20 -9.47 -1.07 -4.99
N VAL A 21 -8.31 -1.01 -4.30
CA VAL A 21 -8.24 -0.53 -2.92
C VAL A 21 -8.65 0.94 -2.86
N LYS A 22 -8.02 1.78 -3.69
CA LYS A 22 -8.34 3.20 -3.78
C LYS A 22 -9.83 3.43 -4.03
N ARG A 23 -10.42 2.73 -5.01
CA ARG A 23 -11.87 2.82 -5.29
C ARG A 23 -12.74 2.43 -4.09
N ALA A 24 -12.43 1.33 -3.41
CA ALA A 24 -13.20 0.90 -2.23
C ALA A 24 -13.15 1.96 -1.12
N PHE A 25 -11.96 2.51 -0.84
CA PHE A 25 -11.80 3.56 0.16
C PHE A 25 -12.46 4.89 -0.26
N GLU A 26 -12.37 5.29 -1.53
CA GLU A 26 -13.08 6.45 -2.07
C GLU A 26 -14.60 6.31 -1.87
N HIS A 27 -15.17 5.14 -2.15
CA HIS A 27 -16.59 4.88 -1.93
C HIS A 27 -16.97 4.93 -0.44
N ILE A 28 -16.15 4.33 0.44
CA ILE A 28 -16.37 4.37 1.89
C ILE A 28 -16.32 5.80 2.39
N PHE A 29 -15.26 6.55 2.07
CA PHE A 29 -15.09 7.94 2.52
C PHE A 29 -16.21 8.84 2.01
N PHE A 30 -16.63 8.65 0.76
CA PHE A 30 -17.77 9.38 0.21
C PHE A 30 -19.08 9.09 0.96
N ARG A 31 -19.41 7.81 1.21
CA ARG A 31 -20.65 7.42 1.90
C ARG A 31 -20.69 7.86 3.36
N GLU A 32 -19.59 7.69 4.06
CA GLU A 32 -19.44 8.04 5.48
C GLU A 32 -19.11 9.53 5.69
N LYS A 33 -18.93 10.30 4.61
CA LYS A 33 -18.55 11.73 4.62
C LYS A 33 -17.25 11.99 5.39
N ILE A 34 -16.26 11.15 5.19
CA ILE A 34 -14.95 11.20 5.85
C ILE A 34 -14.00 12.06 5.03
N THR A 35 -13.35 13.03 5.67
CA THR A 35 -12.28 13.82 5.05
C THR A 35 -10.93 13.17 5.37
N ALA A 36 -10.35 12.41 4.45
CA ALA A 36 -9.08 11.71 4.70
C ALA A 36 -7.85 12.56 4.31
N ALA A 37 -6.82 12.59 5.17
CA ALA A 37 -5.46 12.96 4.76
C ALA A 37 -4.87 11.78 3.97
N VAL A 38 -4.85 11.88 2.63
CA VAL A 38 -4.31 10.81 1.78
C VAL A 38 -2.80 10.99 1.60
N VAL A 39 -2.06 9.91 1.82
CA VAL A 39 -0.61 9.85 1.70
C VAL A 39 -0.19 8.63 0.89
N GLU A 40 0.59 8.88 -0.16
CA GLU A 40 1.15 7.85 -1.03
C GLU A 40 2.51 7.41 -0.49
N GLY A 41 2.80 6.11 -0.54
CA GLY A 41 4.05 5.55 0.00
C GLY A 41 5.29 6.08 -0.70
N ASP A 42 5.19 6.35 -2.00
CA ASP A 42 6.31 6.80 -2.83
C ASP A 42 6.81 8.20 -2.43
N SER A 43 5.98 8.98 -1.72
CA SER A 43 6.36 10.22 -1.06
C SER A 43 7.55 10.07 -0.09
N PHE A 44 7.77 8.87 0.41
CA PHE A 44 8.83 8.52 1.35
C PHE A 44 10.01 7.79 0.69
N HIS A 45 10.10 7.72 -0.64
CA HIS A 45 11.37 7.35 -1.26
C HIS A 45 12.49 8.30 -0.84
N SER A 46 13.70 7.78 -0.67
CA SER A 46 14.88 8.59 -0.29
C SER A 46 15.70 9.08 -1.48
N VAL A 47 15.38 8.61 -2.70
CA VAL A 47 16.14 8.89 -3.93
C VAL A 47 15.21 9.21 -5.10
N THR A 48 15.65 10.12 -5.97
CA THR A 48 15.02 10.43 -7.25
C THR A 48 15.17 9.26 -8.23
N ARG A 49 14.43 9.29 -9.34
CA ARG A 49 14.53 8.27 -10.41
C ARG A 49 15.97 8.16 -10.95
N THR A 50 16.65 9.29 -11.11
CA THR A 50 18.02 9.36 -11.61
C THR A 50 19.02 8.74 -10.62
N GLU A 51 18.94 9.13 -9.35
CA GLU A 51 19.78 8.57 -8.29
C GLU A 51 19.50 7.08 -8.09
N PHE A 52 18.23 6.67 -8.14
CA PHE A 52 17.86 5.26 -8.05
C PHE A 52 18.54 4.46 -9.16
N LYS A 53 18.46 4.93 -10.42
CA LYS A 53 19.10 4.26 -11.56
C LYS A 53 20.61 4.11 -11.36
N GLN A 54 21.29 5.16 -10.90
CA GLN A 54 22.73 5.16 -10.63
C GLN A 54 23.11 4.15 -9.54
N ARG A 55 22.44 4.19 -8.38
CA ARG A 55 22.71 3.29 -7.25
C ARG A 55 22.41 1.84 -7.60
N SER A 56 21.29 1.61 -8.29
CA SER A 56 20.85 0.27 -8.67
C SER A 56 21.80 -0.44 -9.66
N ALA A 57 22.65 0.32 -10.36
CA ALA A 57 23.66 -0.23 -11.27
C ALA A 57 24.94 -0.72 -10.56
N VAL A 58 25.16 -0.31 -9.31
CA VAL A 58 26.39 -0.62 -8.56
C VAL A 58 26.14 -1.38 -7.24
N GLU A 59 24.95 -1.23 -6.65
CA GLU A 59 24.58 -1.88 -5.38
C GLU A 59 23.78 -3.19 -5.64
N THR A 60 24.32 -4.32 -5.19
CA THR A 60 23.85 -5.69 -5.52
C THR A 60 22.40 -5.99 -5.14
N ASN A 61 21.83 -5.31 -4.12
CA ASN A 61 20.47 -5.56 -3.62
C ASN A 61 19.63 -4.27 -3.52
N PHE A 62 20.05 -3.18 -4.15
CA PHE A 62 19.37 -1.90 -3.98
C PHE A 62 18.00 -1.91 -4.66
N SER A 63 16.95 -1.70 -3.87
CA SER A 63 15.57 -1.70 -4.35
C SER A 63 14.65 -0.78 -3.55
N HIS A 64 13.52 -0.41 -4.15
CA HIS A 64 12.44 0.31 -3.47
C HIS A 64 11.79 -0.50 -2.33
N PHE A 65 12.12 -1.77 -2.13
CA PHE A 65 11.61 -2.54 -1.01
C PHE A 65 12.40 -2.31 0.28
N GLY A 66 13.69 -1.99 0.17
CA GLY A 66 14.60 -1.87 1.30
C GLY A 66 14.67 -0.48 1.92
N PRO A 67 15.24 -0.37 3.13
CA PRO A 67 15.40 0.90 3.86
C PRO A 67 16.38 1.87 3.20
N THR A 68 17.22 1.41 2.27
CA THR A 68 18.22 2.27 1.63
C THR A 68 17.63 3.19 0.56
N ALA A 69 16.43 2.86 0.05
CA ALA A 69 15.69 3.63 -0.95
C ALA A 69 14.46 4.34 -0.37
N ASN A 70 14.26 4.29 0.95
CA ASN A 70 13.08 4.83 1.64
C ASN A 70 13.47 5.54 2.94
N ASP A 71 12.69 6.55 3.32
CA ASP A 71 12.81 7.27 4.58
C ASP A 71 11.72 6.79 5.56
N PHE A 72 12.00 5.64 6.20
CA PHE A 72 11.07 5.04 7.17
C PHE A 72 10.97 5.83 8.47
N HIS A 73 11.97 6.64 8.81
CA HIS A 73 11.90 7.52 9.98
C HIS A 73 10.94 8.69 9.73
N ALA A 74 10.96 9.28 8.54
CA ALA A 74 9.97 10.28 8.15
C ALA A 74 8.55 9.69 8.11
N LEU A 75 8.38 8.45 7.63
CA LEU A 75 7.09 7.77 7.64
C LEU A 75 6.60 7.51 9.07
N GLU A 76 7.47 7.01 9.95
CA GLU A 76 7.17 6.83 11.38
C GLU A 76 6.77 8.17 12.02
N ALA A 77 7.52 9.24 11.74
CA ALA A 77 7.25 10.58 12.25
C ALA A 77 5.89 11.12 11.79
N LEU A 78 5.51 10.89 10.52
CA LEU A 78 4.17 11.25 10.02
C LEU A 78 3.08 10.53 10.82
N PHE A 79 3.16 9.20 10.95
CA PHE A 79 2.10 8.43 11.61
C PHE A 79 1.99 8.79 13.09
N LYS A 80 3.14 8.99 13.76
CA LYS A 80 3.20 9.48 15.13
C LYS A 80 2.55 10.85 15.26
N SER A 81 3.00 11.83 14.47
CA SER A 81 2.51 13.21 14.51
C SER A 81 1.01 13.25 14.26
N TYR A 82 0.53 12.54 13.23
CA TYR A 82 -0.90 12.48 12.95
C TYR A 82 -1.68 11.89 14.11
N GLY A 83 -1.22 10.77 14.68
CA GLY A 83 -1.87 10.15 15.83
C GLY A 83 -1.96 11.07 17.06
N GLU A 84 -0.97 11.97 17.25
CA GLU A 84 -0.89 12.90 18.38
C GLU A 84 -1.67 14.20 18.15
N THR A 85 -1.62 14.77 16.94
CA THR A 85 -2.10 16.14 16.66
C THR A 85 -3.10 16.25 15.50
N GLY A 86 -3.31 15.18 14.74
CA GLY A 86 -4.11 15.21 13.51
C GLY A 86 -3.41 15.94 12.35
N SER A 87 -2.10 16.15 12.46
CA SER A 87 -1.29 16.84 11.44
C SER A 87 0.06 16.14 11.24
N GLY A 88 0.66 16.33 10.08
CA GLY A 88 2.01 15.84 9.80
C GLY A 88 2.57 16.47 8.53
N LYS A 89 3.73 15.97 8.08
CA LYS A 89 4.36 16.43 6.84
C LYS A 89 4.23 15.36 5.75
N LYS A 90 3.93 15.81 4.54
CA LYS A 90 3.94 14.98 3.33
C LYS A 90 4.62 15.71 2.18
N ARG A 91 4.93 14.98 1.11
CA ARG A 91 5.37 15.50 -0.19
C ARG A 91 4.84 14.56 -1.27
N TYR A 92 5.11 14.84 -2.54
CA TYR A 92 4.74 13.97 -3.64
C TYR A 92 5.99 13.53 -4.41
N TYR A 93 6.01 12.27 -4.83
CA TYR A 93 6.95 11.76 -5.83
C TYR A 93 6.25 11.79 -7.19
N LEU A 94 6.80 12.52 -8.14
CA LEU A 94 6.12 12.81 -9.41
C LEU A 94 6.39 11.68 -10.41
N HIS A 95 5.38 10.92 -10.82
CA HIS A 95 5.57 9.77 -11.72
C HIS A 95 5.70 10.16 -13.18
N ASN A 96 5.07 11.26 -13.58
CA ASN A 96 4.97 11.70 -14.97
C ASN A 96 4.87 13.24 -15.06
N ASP A 97 4.97 13.76 -16.29
CA ASP A 97 4.96 15.20 -16.54
C ASP A 97 3.61 15.86 -16.24
N ALA A 98 2.50 15.12 -16.31
CA ALA A 98 1.18 15.63 -15.98
C ALA A 98 1.05 15.88 -14.46
N GLU A 99 1.52 14.94 -13.64
CA GLU A 99 1.63 15.13 -12.18
C GLU A 99 2.57 16.28 -11.85
N ALA A 100 3.74 16.36 -12.49
CA ALA A 100 4.68 17.47 -12.27
C ALA A 100 4.02 18.82 -12.57
N THR A 101 3.32 18.93 -13.71
CA THR A 101 2.57 20.14 -14.08
C THR A 101 1.49 20.46 -13.05
N HIS A 102 0.71 19.47 -12.64
CA HIS A 102 -0.36 19.64 -11.65
C HIS A 102 0.17 20.12 -10.30
N HIS A 103 1.16 19.44 -9.73
CA HIS A 103 1.69 19.78 -8.41
C HIS A 103 2.49 21.09 -8.41
N ASN A 104 3.26 21.38 -9.47
CA ASN A 104 3.96 22.65 -9.59
C ASN A 104 2.97 23.83 -9.64
N LYS A 105 1.85 23.68 -10.37
CA LYS A 105 0.79 24.69 -10.39
C LYS A 105 0.12 24.84 -9.02
N ARG A 106 -0.29 23.72 -8.39
CA ARG A 106 -0.93 23.73 -7.06
C ARG A 106 -0.06 24.41 -6.01
N LEU A 107 1.24 24.13 -6.02
CA LEU A 107 2.20 24.73 -5.09
C LEU A 107 2.43 26.21 -5.40
N ALA A 108 2.51 26.60 -6.68
CA ALA A 108 2.58 28.00 -7.08
C ALA A 108 1.35 28.81 -6.63
N ASP A 109 0.15 28.23 -6.74
CA ASP A 109 -1.11 28.83 -6.26
C ASP A 109 -1.09 29.04 -4.72
N MET A 110 -0.28 28.27 -4.00
CA MET A 110 -0.03 28.40 -2.55
C MET A 110 1.19 29.28 -2.21
N GLY A 111 1.84 29.90 -3.21
CA GLY A 111 3.03 30.72 -3.02
C GLY A 111 4.33 29.94 -2.78
N VAL A 112 4.35 28.64 -3.08
CA VAL A 112 5.52 27.76 -2.95
C VAL A 112 6.16 27.54 -4.31
N THR A 113 7.42 27.95 -4.46
CA THR A 113 8.20 27.68 -5.68
C THR A 113 8.58 26.21 -5.75
N CYS A 114 8.11 25.51 -6.78
CA CYS A 114 8.50 24.13 -7.09
C CYS A 114 8.82 24.01 -8.59
N SER A 115 9.97 23.43 -8.91
CA SER A 115 10.43 23.16 -10.27
C SER A 115 10.75 21.67 -10.46
N ALA A 116 10.16 20.81 -9.63
CA ALA A 116 10.41 19.37 -9.67
C ALA A 116 9.84 18.76 -10.96
N GLY A 117 10.63 17.89 -11.58
CA GLY A 117 10.25 17.14 -12.79
C GLY A 117 9.73 15.73 -12.50
N SER A 118 9.34 15.02 -13.56
CA SER A 118 9.03 13.59 -13.47
C SER A 118 10.22 12.79 -12.92
N GLY A 119 9.98 12.02 -11.86
CA GLY A 119 10.98 11.24 -11.15
C GLY A 119 11.61 11.96 -9.96
N GLU A 120 11.13 13.15 -9.61
CA GLU A 120 11.63 13.97 -8.50
C GLU A 120 10.55 14.19 -7.43
N PHE A 121 10.94 14.88 -6.36
CA PHE A 121 10.07 15.15 -5.21
C PHE A 121 9.63 16.61 -5.18
N THR A 122 8.38 16.83 -4.80
CA THR A 122 7.97 18.16 -4.33
C THR A 122 8.60 18.47 -2.96
N PRO A 123 8.68 19.74 -2.55
CA PRO A 123 8.98 20.11 -1.17
C PRO A 123 8.00 19.47 -0.17
N TRP A 124 8.45 19.36 1.08
CA TRP A 124 7.58 18.97 2.20
C TRP A 124 6.55 20.06 2.50
N GLU A 125 5.31 19.64 2.73
CA GLU A 125 4.18 20.48 3.11
C GLU A 125 3.39 19.84 4.26
N ASP A 126 2.54 20.63 4.91
CA ASP A 126 1.62 20.11 5.93
C ASP A 126 0.51 19.28 5.29
N THR A 127 0.10 18.20 5.97
CA THR A 127 -1.13 17.48 5.65
C THR A 127 -2.34 18.40 5.79
N GLU A 128 -3.44 18.07 5.11
CA GLU A 128 -4.68 18.80 5.18
C GLU A 128 -5.18 18.94 6.63
N ALA A 129 -5.58 20.16 7.01
CA ALA A 129 -6.16 20.43 8.31
C ALA A 129 -7.58 19.86 8.43
N ASN A 130 -8.02 19.60 9.67
CA ASN A 130 -9.37 19.13 9.99
C ASN A 130 -9.76 17.81 9.30
N THR A 131 -8.77 16.95 9.06
CA THR A 131 -9.03 15.60 8.52
C THR A 131 -9.55 14.67 9.60
N ASP A 132 -10.33 13.70 9.15
CA ASP A 132 -10.94 12.69 10.00
C ASP A 132 -10.00 11.55 10.34
N ILE A 133 -9.22 11.14 9.35
CA ILE A 133 -8.31 10.01 9.39
C ILE A 133 -7.07 10.30 8.53
N LEU A 134 -5.96 9.62 8.83
CA LEU A 134 -4.85 9.47 7.88
C LEU A 134 -5.04 8.16 7.11
N PHE A 135 -5.00 8.25 5.78
CA PHE A 135 -5.03 7.10 4.90
C PHE A 135 -3.71 7.00 4.15
N TYR A 136 -2.94 5.96 4.47
CA TYR A 136 -1.70 5.62 3.79
C TYR A 136 -1.91 4.45 2.83
N GLU A 137 -1.39 4.58 1.60
CA GLU A 137 -1.28 3.48 0.64
C GLU A 137 0.15 3.39 0.12
N GLY A 138 0.80 2.24 0.29
CA GLY A 138 2.16 2.05 -0.20
C GLY A 138 2.74 0.67 0.09
N LEU A 139 4.07 0.54 -0.04
CA LEU A 139 4.78 -0.72 0.18
C LEU A 139 5.12 -0.96 1.67
N HIS A 140 5.02 0.06 2.55
CA HIS A 140 5.70 0.06 3.87
C HIS A 140 4.83 0.50 5.04
N GLY A 141 3.50 0.42 4.91
CA GLY A 141 2.57 0.91 5.93
C GLY A 141 2.68 0.23 7.30
N LEU A 142 3.31 -0.95 7.38
CA LEU A 142 3.54 -1.69 8.63
C LEU A 142 5.00 -2.13 8.77
N VAL A 143 5.92 -1.36 8.20
CA VAL A 143 7.35 -1.63 8.29
C VAL A 143 7.85 -1.46 9.73
N LYS A 144 8.73 -2.36 10.16
CA LYS A 144 9.31 -2.38 11.50
C LYS A 144 10.67 -3.05 11.44
N ASP A 145 11.64 -2.42 12.09
CA ASP A 145 12.97 -2.93 12.34
C ASP A 145 13.44 -2.49 13.73
N THR A 146 13.77 -3.47 14.58
CA THR A 146 14.23 -3.25 15.96
C THR A 146 15.74 -3.27 16.10
N SER A 147 16.50 -3.28 15.00
CA SER A 147 17.96 -3.25 15.02
C SER A 147 18.48 -1.94 15.61
N ALA A 148 19.68 -2.01 16.20
CA ALA A 148 20.31 -0.87 16.86
C ALA A 148 20.90 0.15 15.87
N ASP A 149 21.10 -0.24 14.61
CA ASP A 149 21.56 0.66 13.55
C ASP A 149 20.43 1.60 13.14
N LYS A 150 20.46 2.83 13.65
CA LYS A 150 19.44 3.84 13.35
C LYS A 150 19.52 4.39 11.91
N LYS A 151 20.57 4.10 11.14
CA LYS A 151 20.66 4.60 9.76
C LYS A 151 19.64 3.94 8.85
N TYR A 152 19.47 2.62 8.99
CA TYR A 152 18.55 1.82 8.17
C TYR A 152 17.65 0.88 8.98
N GLY A 153 17.64 1.04 10.30
CA GLY A 153 16.81 0.31 11.26
C GLY A 153 16.33 1.22 12.40
N GLY A 154 15.77 0.62 13.45
CA GLY A 154 15.32 1.34 14.64
C GLY A 154 14.03 2.15 14.44
N TYR A 155 13.10 1.67 13.61
CA TYR A 155 11.78 2.26 13.36
C TYR A 155 10.68 1.23 13.61
N ASP A 156 9.52 1.69 14.07
CA ASP A 156 8.32 0.86 14.21
C ASP A 156 7.09 1.67 13.78
N VAL A 157 6.85 1.71 12.46
CA VAL A 157 5.70 2.40 11.88
C VAL A 157 4.40 1.71 12.30
N ALA A 158 4.42 0.37 12.38
CA ALA A 158 3.25 -0.45 12.66
C ALA A 158 2.58 -0.11 14.02
N LYS A 159 3.34 0.33 15.04
CA LYS A 159 2.76 0.67 16.36
C LYS A 159 1.79 1.87 16.34
N TYR A 160 1.84 2.67 15.28
CA TYR A 160 0.98 3.85 15.10
C TYR A 160 -0.24 3.58 14.23
N VAL A 161 -0.40 2.36 13.70
CA VAL A 161 -1.50 2.00 12.80
C VAL A 161 -2.70 1.47 13.57
N ASP A 162 -3.86 2.07 13.37
CA ASP A 162 -5.13 1.62 13.97
C ASP A 162 -5.83 0.56 13.11
N LEU A 163 -5.70 0.65 11.79
CA LEU A 163 -6.18 -0.38 10.85
C LEU A 163 -5.14 -0.67 9.78
N GLY A 164 -4.44 -1.81 9.91
CA GLY A 164 -3.48 -2.29 8.94
C GLY A 164 -4.08 -3.31 7.97
N ILE A 165 -4.02 -3.03 6.67
CA ILE A 165 -4.58 -3.88 5.62
C ILE A 165 -3.47 -4.30 4.68
N GLY A 166 -3.30 -5.60 4.47
CA GLY A 166 -2.39 -6.16 3.50
C GLY A 166 -3.11 -6.44 2.19
N VAL A 167 -2.64 -5.93 1.06
CA VAL A 167 -3.18 -6.26 -0.27
C VAL A 167 -2.05 -6.79 -1.12
N VAL A 168 -2.09 -8.09 -1.39
CA VAL A 168 -0.91 -8.80 -1.91
C VAL A 168 -1.30 -9.82 -2.98
N PRO A 169 -0.62 -9.91 -4.13
CA PRO A 169 -0.81 -11.01 -5.04
C PRO A 169 0.01 -12.22 -4.58
N SER A 170 -0.32 -13.42 -5.06
CA SER A 170 0.64 -14.54 -4.99
C SER A 170 1.96 -14.12 -5.66
N VAL A 171 3.10 -14.62 -5.17
CA VAL A 171 4.44 -14.25 -5.68
C VAL A 171 4.53 -14.41 -7.21
N ASN A 172 3.99 -15.50 -7.76
CA ASN A 172 3.96 -15.74 -9.20
C ASN A 172 3.22 -14.63 -9.95
N LEU A 173 2.03 -14.24 -9.47
CA LEU A 173 1.27 -13.12 -10.04
C LEU A 173 2.03 -11.79 -9.93
N GLU A 174 2.72 -11.54 -8.81
CA GLU A 174 3.53 -10.33 -8.64
C GLU A 174 4.62 -10.25 -9.72
N TRP A 175 5.28 -11.37 -10.01
CA TRP A 175 6.31 -11.44 -11.05
C TRP A 175 5.71 -11.25 -12.45
N ILE A 176 4.59 -11.90 -12.77
CA ILE A 176 3.88 -11.72 -14.06
C ILE A 176 3.55 -10.23 -14.27
N GLN A 177 3.00 -9.58 -13.25
CA GLN A 177 2.66 -8.15 -13.30
C GLN A 177 3.90 -7.26 -13.47
N LYS A 178 5.03 -7.64 -12.86
CA LYS A 178 6.28 -6.90 -13.02
C LYS A 178 6.85 -7.06 -14.44
N ILE A 179 6.92 -8.30 -14.94
CA ILE A 179 7.41 -8.62 -16.28
C ILE A 179 6.57 -7.90 -17.35
N SER A 180 5.24 -7.98 -17.24
CA SER A 180 4.33 -7.32 -18.19
C SER A 180 4.52 -5.80 -18.22
N ARG A 181 4.66 -5.14 -17.06
CA ARG A 181 4.94 -3.68 -16.98
C ARG A 181 6.29 -3.32 -17.59
N ASP A 182 7.33 -4.09 -17.28
CA ASP A 182 8.68 -3.85 -17.77
C ASP A 182 8.78 -4.07 -19.30
N HIS A 183 8.04 -5.04 -19.84
CA HIS A 183 7.94 -5.26 -21.28
C HIS A 183 7.21 -4.10 -21.98
N ALA A 184 6.05 -3.69 -21.46
CA ALA A 184 5.22 -2.63 -22.05
C ALA A 184 5.91 -1.25 -22.05
N GLU A 185 6.64 -0.90 -21.00
CA GLU A 185 7.30 0.41 -20.91
C GLU A 185 8.67 0.46 -21.62
N ARG A 186 9.40 -0.67 -21.68
CA ARG A 186 10.87 -0.60 -21.91
C ARG A 186 11.45 -1.68 -22.83
N GLY A 187 10.65 -2.63 -23.33
CA GLY A 187 11.13 -3.64 -24.28
C GLY A 187 12.29 -4.50 -23.77
N TYR A 188 12.41 -4.68 -22.45
CA TYR A 188 13.50 -5.45 -21.85
C TYR A 188 13.48 -6.92 -22.26
N SER A 189 14.67 -7.53 -22.32
CA SER A 189 14.80 -8.97 -22.52
C SER A 189 14.33 -9.73 -21.27
N PRO A 190 13.87 -11.00 -21.41
CA PRO A 190 13.49 -11.84 -20.28
C PRO A 190 14.58 -11.95 -19.21
N GLU A 191 15.85 -12.00 -19.61
CA GLU A 191 17.02 -12.13 -18.73
C GLU A 191 17.20 -10.89 -17.83
N ALA A 192 17.06 -9.69 -18.37
CA ALA A 192 17.14 -8.45 -17.60
C ALA A 192 16.02 -8.35 -16.53
N THR A 193 14.90 -9.03 -16.78
CA THR A 193 13.79 -9.09 -15.83
C THR A 193 14.08 -10.07 -14.68
N VAL A 194 14.76 -11.19 -14.96
CA VAL A 194 15.20 -12.15 -13.94
C VAL A 194 16.17 -11.48 -12.95
N ASP A 195 17.20 -10.79 -13.44
CA ASP A 195 18.18 -10.11 -12.59
C ASP A 195 17.52 -9.05 -11.71
N THR A 196 16.56 -8.31 -12.28
CA THR A 196 15.79 -7.31 -11.53
C THR A 196 14.95 -7.93 -10.42
N ILE A 197 14.34 -9.10 -10.65
CA ILE A 197 13.59 -9.83 -9.63
C ILE A 197 14.55 -10.31 -8.53
N MET A 198 15.65 -10.96 -8.90
CA MET A 198 16.63 -11.51 -7.95
C MET A 198 17.22 -10.43 -7.05
N ARG A 199 17.59 -9.27 -7.60
CA ARG A 199 18.09 -8.11 -6.84
C ARG A 199 17.12 -7.64 -5.74
N ARG A 200 15.80 -7.79 -5.96
CA ARG A 200 14.76 -7.31 -5.05
C ARG A 200 14.38 -8.35 -3.99
N MET A 201 14.68 -9.63 -4.21
CA MET A 201 14.23 -10.72 -3.34
C MET A 201 14.72 -10.59 -1.88
N PRO A 202 15.99 -10.21 -1.61
CA PRO A 202 16.44 -10.00 -0.24
C PRO A 202 15.58 -8.97 0.50
N ASP A 203 15.33 -7.82 -0.11
CA ASP A 203 14.50 -6.78 0.50
C ASP A 203 13.03 -7.18 0.58
N TYR A 204 12.51 -7.91 -0.41
CA TYR A 204 11.14 -8.43 -0.38
C TYR A 204 10.91 -9.32 0.83
N ILE A 205 11.81 -10.29 1.05
CA ILE A 205 11.76 -11.22 2.18
C ILE A 205 11.89 -10.49 3.51
N ASN A 206 12.84 -9.55 3.62
CA ASN A 206 13.18 -8.92 4.89
C ASN A 206 12.30 -7.72 5.26
N HIS A 207 11.73 -7.01 4.28
CA HIS A 207 11.02 -5.75 4.51
C HIS A 207 9.58 -5.73 4.02
N ILE A 208 9.19 -6.54 3.03
CA ILE A 208 7.80 -6.60 2.53
C ILE A 208 7.02 -7.72 3.24
N THR A 209 7.45 -8.96 3.10
CA THR A 209 6.69 -10.12 3.63
C THR A 209 6.35 -10.05 5.13
N PRO A 210 7.24 -9.55 6.03
CA PRO A 210 6.95 -9.54 7.45
C PRO A 210 5.79 -8.60 7.81
N GLN A 211 5.51 -7.58 6.97
CA GLN A 211 4.41 -6.65 7.20
C GLN A 211 3.05 -7.36 7.18
N PHE A 212 2.87 -8.38 6.33
CA PHE A 212 1.62 -9.15 6.25
C PHE A 212 1.34 -10.03 7.47
N SER A 213 2.30 -10.15 8.39
CA SER A 213 2.09 -10.77 9.71
C SER A 213 1.61 -9.76 10.76
N ARG A 214 1.69 -8.46 10.46
CA ARG A 214 1.33 -7.35 11.37
C ARG A 214 0.00 -6.70 10.97
N THR A 215 -0.46 -6.94 9.75
CA THR A 215 -1.76 -6.47 9.26
C THR A 215 -2.91 -7.14 10.01
N HIS A 216 -3.97 -6.38 10.21
CA HIS A 216 -5.21 -6.86 10.79
C HIS A 216 -6.01 -7.72 9.81
N ILE A 217 -6.01 -7.34 8.52
CA ILE A 217 -6.72 -8.05 7.46
C ILE A 217 -5.80 -8.15 6.24
N ASN A 218 -5.66 -9.35 5.67
CA ASN A 218 -4.97 -9.56 4.40
C ASN A 218 -5.96 -9.93 3.31
N PHE A 219 -5.87 -9.25 2.16
CA PHE A 219 -6.50 -9.57 0.90
C PHE A 219 -5.43 -10.12 -0.03
N GLN A 220 -5.37 -11.45 -0.16
CA GLN A 220 -4.41 -12.11 -1.01
C GLN A 220 -5.05 -12.53 -2.33
N ARG A 221 -4.63 -11.95 -3.45
CA ARG A 221 -5.10 -12.33 -4.78
C ARG A 221 -4.35 -13.55 -5.30
N VAL A 222 -5.08 -14.60 -5.67
CA VAL A 222 -4.54 -15.89 -6.12
C VAL A 222 -5.15 -16.25 -7.48
N PRO A 223 -4.36 -16.30 -8.57
CA PRO A 223 -4.81 -16.81 -9.86
C PRO A 223 -5.23 -18.28 -9.77
N THR A 224 -6.24 -18.65 -10.56
CA THR A 224 -6.70 -20.02 -10.78
C THR A 224 -6.36 -20.55 -12.17
N VAL A 225 -5.50 -19.82 -12.87
CA VAL A 225 -4.86 -20.20 -14.14
C VAL A 225 -3.41 -20.63 -13.90
N ASP A 226 -2.80 -21.25 -14.90
CA ASP A 226 -1.40 -21.69 -14.81
C ASP A 226 -0.45 -20.49 -14.70
N THR A 227 0.18 -20.35 -13.53
CA THR A 227 1.21 -19.35 -13.26
C THR A 227 2.52 -20.01 -12.83
N SER A 228 2.68 -21.30 -13.11
CA SER A 228 3.81 -22.12 -12.67
C SER A 228 5.15 -21.62 -13.22
N ASN A 229 5.18 -21.06 -14.43
CA ASN A 229 6.31 -20.32 -15.00
C ASN A 229 5.92 -18.87 -15.34
N PRO A 230 6.15 -17.91 -14.44
CA PRO A 230 5.75 -16.51 -14.65
C PRO A 230 6.56 -15.79 -15.76
N PHE A 231 7.72 -16.33 -16.17
CA PHE A 231 8.61 -15.71 -17.17
C PHE A 231 8.13 -15.87 -18.62
N ILE A 232 7.19 -16.78 -18.85
CA ILE A 232 6.59 -17.02 -20.17
C ILE A 232 5.11 -16.61 -20.23
N ALA A 233 4.60 -16.00 -19.15
CA ALA A 233 3.22 -15.55 -19.10
C ALA A 233 2.99 -14.45 -20.13
N ARG A 234 1.95 -14.63 -20.96
CA ARG A 234 1.59 -13.66 -22.02
C ARG A 234 0.76 -12.51 -21.48
N ASP A 235 -0.14 -12.85 -20.57
CA ASP A 235 -1.14 -11.94 -20.03
C ASP A 235 -1.12 -11.98 -18.50
N ILE A 236 -1.51 -10.88 -17.88
CA ILE A 236 -1.76 -10.85 -16.44
C ILE A 236 -3.12 -11.50 -16.19
N PRO A 237 -3.21 -12.55 -15.34
CA PRO A 237 -4.49 -13.13 -14.96
C PRO A 237 -5.50 -12.06 -14.56
N THR A 238 -6.70 -12.14 -15.12
CA THR A 238 -7.79 -11.19 -14.87
C THR A 238 -8.41 -11.41 -13.48
N ALA A 239 -9.34 -10.54 -13.09
CA ALA A 239 -10.05 -10.68 -11.82
C ALA A 239 -10.96 -11.92 -11.80
N ASP A 240 -11.58 -12.28 -12.93
CA ASP A 240 -12.40 -13.48 -13.08
C ASP A 240 -11.58 -14.77 -13.04
N GLU A 241 -10.32 -14.71 -13.47
CA GLU A 241 -9.37 -15.83 -13.40
C GLU A 241 -8.70 -15.95 -12.02
N SER A 242 -9.16 -15.21 -11.02
CA SER A 242 -8.55 -15.15 -9.68
C SER A 242 -9.58 -15.29 -8.57
N PHE A 243 -9.13 -15.81 -7.42
CA PHE A 243 -9.81 -15.60 -6.15
C PHE A 243 -9.04 -14.58 -5.30
N VAL A 244 -9.73 -14.03 -4.30
CA VAL A 244 -9.11 -13.25 -3.22
C VAL A 244 -9.37 -13.96 -1.90
N ILE A 245 -8.29 -14.33 -1.20
CA ILE A 245 -8.34 -14.91 0.14
C ILE A 245 -8.28 -13.75 1.13
N ILE A 246 -9.34 -13.60 1.93
CA ILE A 246 -9.45 -12.54 2.94
C ILE A 246 -9.26 -13.17 4.31
N ARG A 247 -8.10 -12.94 4.93
CA ARG A 247 -7.75 -13.46 6.26
C ARG A 247 -7.80 -12.36 7.29
N PHE A 248 -8.54 -12.60 8.36
CA PHE A 248 -8.57 -11.74 9.55
C PHE A 248 -7.57 -12.26 10.59
N ALA A 249 -6.74 -11.39 11.15
CA ALA A 249 -5.81 -11.74 12.22
C ALA A 249 -6.57 -12.15 13.49
N ASP A 250 -7.55 -11.34 13.88
CA ASP A 250 -8.52 -11.64 14.93
C ASP A 250 -9.94 -11.28 14.44
N PRO A 251 -10.75 -12.25 13.99
CA PRO A 251 -12.13 -12.00 13.58
C PRO A 251 -13.02 -11.41 14.68
N LYS A 252 -12.71 -11.68 15.95
CA LYS A 252 -13.53 -11.19 17.08
C LYS A 252 -13.32 -9.70 17.30
N ALA A 253 -12.11 -9.19 17.08
CA ALA A 253 -11.79 -7.78 17.23
C ALA A 253 -12.64 -6.86 16.35
N PHE A 254 -13.12 -7.36 15.20
CA PHE A 254 -13.96 -6.61 14.25
C PHE A 254 -15.40 -7.12 14.17
N ASN A 255 -15.82 -7.99 15.09
CA ASN A 255 -17.16 -8.60 15.08
C ASN A 255 -17.54 -9.18 13.70
N VAL A 256 -16.60 -9.88 13.05
CA VAL A 256 -16.80 -10.36 11.67
C VAL A 256 -17.92 -11.38 11.59
N ASP A 257 -18.97 -11.06 10.84
CA ASP A 257 -20.09 -11.95 10.55
C ASP A 257 -19.84 -12.70 9.23
N PHE A 258 -19.18 -13.86 9.32
CA PHE A 258 -18.94 -14.71 8.15
C PHE A 258 -20.23 -15.21 7.48
N PRO A 259 -21.27 -15.67 8.20
CA PRO A 259 -22.56 -15.98 7.59
C PRO A 259 -23.13 -14.85 6.72
N PHE A 260 -23.10 -13.60 7.22
CA PHE A 260 -23.50 -12.44 6.44
C PHE A 260 -22.63 -12.27 5.19
N LEU A 261 -21.31 -12.29 5.33
CA LEU A 261 -20.39 -12.14 4.19
C LEU A 261 -20.61 -13.23 3.12
N LEU A 262 -20.83 -14.47 3.53
CA LEU A 262 -21.13 -15.59 2.63
C LEU A 262 -22.45 -15.39 1.88
N SER A 263 -23.47 -14.85 2.55
CA SER A 263 -24.77 -14.56 1.94
C SER A 263 -24.72 -13.41 0.95
N MET A 264 -23.90 -12.40 1.22
CA MET A 264 -23.81 -11.18 0.40
C MET A 264 -22.85 -11.33 -0.78
N ILE A 265 -21.79 -12.12 -0.62
CA ILE A 265 -20.76 -12.31 -1.63
C ILE A 265 -21.01 -13.66 -2.30
N HIS A 266 -21.79 -13.64 -3.38
CA HIS A 266 -22.12 -14.85 -4.14
C HIS A 266 -20.84 -15.62 -4.55
N ASP A 267 -20.88 -16.95 -4.53
CA ASP A 267 -19.75 -17.88 -4.77
C ASP A 267 -18.56 -17.73 -3.79
N SER A 268 -18.73 -17.05 -2.66
CA SER A 268 -17.72 -17.07 -1.61
C SER A 268 -17.84 -18.33 -0.75
N PHE A 269 -16.72 -18.73 -0.14
CA PHE A 269 -16.68 -19.89 0.76
C PHE A 269 -15.62 -19.72 1.84
N MET A 270 -15.74 -20.47 2.93
CA MET A 270 -14.74 -20.48 4.00
C MET A 270 -13.63 -21.48 3.69
N SER A 271 -12.37 -21.01 3.70
CA SER A 271 -11.20 -21.91 3.58
C SER A 271 -10.59 -22.27 4.93
N ARG A 272 -10.74 -21.39 5.94
CA ARG A 272 -10.36 -21.62 7.35
C ARG A 272 -11.29 -20.85 8.27
N ARG A 273 -11.24 -21.12 9.57
CA ARG A 273 -12.07 -20.46 10.61
C ARG A 273 -12.03 -18.92 10.59
N ASN A 274 -10.97 -18.32 10.07
CA ASN A 274 -10.74 -16.88 10.02
C ASN A 274 -10.45 -16.39 8.59
N SER A 275 -10.82 -17.17 7.58
CA SER A 275 -10.55 -16.86 6.17
C SER A 275 -11.73 -17.18 5.28
N ILE A 276 -12.20 -16.16 4.57
CA ILE A 276 -13.17 -16.27 3.49
C ILE A 276 -12.45 -16.14 2.15
N VAL A 277 -12.87 -16.90 1.15
CA VAL A 277 -12.40 -16.82 -0.23
C VAL A 277 -13.51 -16.23 -1.07
N VAL A 278 -13.21 -15.20 -1.85
CA VAL A 278 -14.19 -14.49 -2.69
C VAL A 278 -13.73 -14.45 -4.14
N PRO A 279 -14.63 -14.50 -5.14
CA PRO A 279 -14.25 -14.30 -6.54
C PRO A 279 -13.52 -12.97 -6.74
N GLY A 280 -12.48 -12.94 -7.58
CA GLY A 280 -11.65 -11.75 -7.75
C GLY A 280 -12.41 -10.53 -8.28
N GLY A 281 -13.39 -10.75 -9.16
CA GLY A 281 -14.31 -9.69 -9.62
C GLY A 281 -15.16 -9.05 -8.51
N LYS A 282 -15.27 -9.69 -7.33
CA LYS A 282 -16.04 -9.21 -6.17
C LYS A 282 -15.17 -8.59 -5.08
N MET A 283 -13.87 -8.35 -5.34
CA MET A 283 -12.94 -7.82 -4.35
C MET A 283 -13.38 -6.46 -3.76
N VAL A 284 -13.83 -5.52 -4.61
CA VAL A 284 -14.27 -4.19 -4.15
C VAL A 284 -15.50 -4.30 -3.25
N LEU A 285 -16.51 -5.09 -3.66
CA LEU A 285 -17.69 -5.36 -2.84
C LEU A 285 -17.31 -5.98 -1.49
N ALA A 286 -16.40 -6.96 -1.49
CA ALA A 286 -15.92 -7.59 -0.26
C ALA A 286 -15.21 -6.57 0.65
N MET A 287 -14.34 -5.72 0.08
CA MET A 287 -13.68 -4.65 0.83
C MET A 287 -14.69 -3.67 1.43
N GLU A 288 -15.71 -3.25 0.69
CA GLU A 288 -16.74 -2.35 1.20
C GLU A 288 -17.55 -2.99 2.34
N LEU A 289 -18.03 -4.23 2.17
CA LEU A 289 -18.80 -4.93 3.22
C LEU A 289 -18.00 -5.17 4.49
N ILE A 290 -16.67 -5.36 4.38
CA ILE A 290 -15.79 -5.64 5.51
C ILE A 290 -15.29 -4.35 6.17
N LEU A 291 -14.82 -3.38 5.37
CA LEU A 291 -14.11 -2.21 5.87
C LEU A 291 -15.06 -1.06 6.25
N ASN A 292 -16.21 -0.91 5.58
CA ASN A 292 -17.16 0.16 5.91
C ASN A 292 -17.60 0.13 7.38
N PRO A 293 -18.09 -0.98 7.95
CA PRO A 293 -18.50 -1.00 9.36
C PRO A 293 -17.33 -0.74 10.32
N ILE A 294 -16.13 -1.25 10.01
CA ILE A 294 -14.93 -1.02 10.83
C ILE A 294 -14.57 0.47 10.85
N ILE A 295 -14.55 1.12 9.69
CA ILE A 295 -14.21 2.53 9.55
C ILE A 295 -15.31 3.40 10.19
N HIS A 296 -16.58 3.04 10.02
CA HIS A 296 -17.69 3.70 10.70
C HIS A 296 -17.51 3.70 12.23
N ASP A 297 -17.22 2.54 12.82
CA ASP A 297 -17.00 2.41 14.26
C ASP A 297 -15.78 3.22 14.75
N MET A 298 -14.72 3.31 13.93
CA MET A 298 -13.55 4.15 14.21
C MET A 298 -13.94 5.64 14.27
N ILE A 299 -14.75 6.12 13.31
CA ILE A 299 -15.25 7.51 13.28
C ILE A 299 -16.21 7.80 14.45
N GLU A 300 -17.12 6.88 14.76
CA GLU A 300 -18.03 7.04 15.90
C GLU A 300 -17.29 7.02 17.24
N THR A 301 -16.22 6.23 17.36
CA THR A 301 -15.35 6.25 18.54
C THR A 301 -14.63 7.58 18.67
N LYS A 302 -14.11 8.14 17.56
CA LYS A 302 -13.48 9.46 17.55
C LYS A 302 -14.43 10.55 18.06
N LYS A 303 -15.70 10.55 17.62
CA LYS A 303 -16.70 11.56 18.04
C LYS A 303 -16.99 11.55 19.55
N LYS A 304 -16.67 10.45 20.25
CA LYS A 304 -16.92 10.28 21.69
C LYS A 304 -15.74 10.72 22.57
N VAL A 305 -14.59 11.10 21.99
CA VAL A 305 -13.35 11.48 22.68
C VAL A 305 -13.05 12.95 22.45
#